data_AF-A0A945WN34-F1
#
_entry.id   AF-A0A945WN34-F1
#
_cell.length_a   1.000
_cell.length_b   1.000
_cell.length_c   1.000
_cell.angle_alpha   90.00
_cell.angle_beta   90.00
_cell.angle_gamma   90.00
#
_symmetry.space_group_name_H-M   'P 1'
#
loop_
_entity.id
_entity.type
_entity.pdbx_description
1 polymer ?
#
loop_
_entity_poly.entity_id
_entity_poly.type
_entity_poly.pdbx_seq_one_letter_code
_entity_poly.pdbx_strand_id
1 'polypeptide(L)'
;MSEKLGLVNSLQIASNIAVFSGLIVVGFQMSQDRQLSQAQLISDGRISWVEREVSLLGENPTPVVAKSISQPENLSESESLIIHSYLLAAIVHEQRQYDLVANGVYEDLFSNYQLPAYWANRYFGNPFAKKWFESTKSEGYWFGEFERVLVAAIEQAPEDATLNFLDSLK
;
A
#
# COMPACT_ATOMS: atom_id res chain seq x y z
N MET A 1 -41.84 -48.49 19.37
CA MET A 1 -42.48 -47.17 19.11
C MET A 1 -41.66 -46.02 19.72
N SER A 2 -41.16 -46.15 20.96
CA SER A 2 -40.28 -45.17 21.62
C SER A 2 -38.96 -44.88 20.85
N GLU A 3 -38.32 -45.89 20.28
CA GLU A 3 -37.04 -45.75 19.58
C GLU A 3 -37.13 -44.94 18.27
N LYS A 4 -38.23 -45.10 17.50
CA LYS A 4 -38.52 -44.29 16.31
C LYS A 4 -38.77 -42.82 16.66
N LEU A 5 -39.37 -42.52 17.82
CA LEU A 5 -39.60 -41.15 18.28
C LEU A 5 -38.28 -40.46 18.65
N GLY A 6 -37.35 -41.18 19.30
CA GLY A 6 -36.02 -40.67 19.63
C GLY A 6 -35.17 -40.35 18.39
N LEU A 7 -35.25 -41.21 17.37
CA LEU A 7 -34.53 -41.03 16.11
C LEU A 7 -35.03 -39.82 15.33
N VAL A 8 -36.35 -39.63 15.24
CA VAL A 8 -36.96 -38.44 14.61
C VAL A 8 -36.56 -37.15 15.33
N ASN A 9 -36.56 -37.16 16.67
CA ASN A 9 -36.15 -35.99 17.45
C ASN A 9 -34.66 -35.65 17.27
N SER A 10 -33.79 -36.66 17.22
CA SER A 10 -32.35 -36.45 16.97
C SER A 10 -32.06 -35.90 15.57
N LEU A 11 -32.78 -36.37 14.54
CA LEU A 11 -32.66 -35.87 13.17
C LEU A 11 -33.10 -34.40 13.07
N GLN A 12 -34.17 -34.04 13.78
CA GLN A 12 -34.66 -32.66 13.81
C GLN A 12 -33.69 -31.72 14.52
N ILE A 13 -33.11 -32.15 15.64
CA ILE A 13 -32.06 -31.38 16.33
C ILE A 13 -30.84 -31.21 15.43
N ALA A 14 -30.36 -32.27 14.79
CA ALA A 14 -29.21 -32.20 13.87
C ALA A 14 -29.50 -31.27 12.67
N SER A 15 -30.70 -31.34 12.09
CA SER A 15 -31.12 -30.46 11.00
C SER A 15 -31.13 -29.00 11.43
N ASN A 16 -31.68 -28.69 12.61
CA ASN A 16 -31.67 -27.33 13.13
C ASN A 16 -30.24 -26.82 13.37
N ILE A 17 -29.35 -27.64 13.94
CA ILE A 17 -27.93 -27.29 14.12
C ILE A 17 -27.25 -27.02 12.78
N ALA A 18 -27.54 -27.81 11.75
CA ALA A 18 -26.99 -27.61 10.41
C ALA A 18 -27.48 -26.28 9.80
N VAL A 19 -28.77 -25.95 9.95
CA VAL A 19 -29.34 -24.67 9.51
C VAL A 19 -28.69 -23.50 10.23
N PHE A 20 -28.61 -23.54 11.56
CA PHE A 20 -27.97 -22.48 12.36
C PHE A 20 -26.49 -22.31 12.02
N SER A 21 -25.75 -23.41 11.88
CA SER A 21 -24.35 -23.39 11.46
C SER A 21 -24.21 -22.77 10.06
N GLY A 22 -25.09 -23.13 9.13
CA GLY A 22 -25.13 -22.55 7.79
C GLY A 22 -25.35 -21.03 7.81
N LEU A 23 -26.29 -20.54 8.62
CA LEU A 23 -26.55 -19.11 8.78
C LEU A 23 -25.34 -18.35 9.35
N ILE A 24 -24.63 -18.95 10.31
CA ILE A 24 -23.40 -18.36 10.88
C ILE A 24 -22.31 -18.25 9.79
N VAL A 25 -22.12 -19.30 8.99
CA VAL A 25 -21.15 -19.30 7.89
C VAL A 25 -21.48 -18.23 6.85
N VAL A 26 -22.75 -18.09 6.47
CA VAL A 26 -23.18 -17.03 5.53
C VAL A 26 -22.90 -15.64 6.11
N GLY A 27 -23.20 -15.41 7.39
CA GLY A 27 -22.89 -14.15 8.05
C GLY A 27 -21.39 -13.82 8.02
N PHE A 28 -20.54 -14.83 8.22
CA PHE A 28 -19.09 -14.68 8.14
C PHE A 28 -18.62 -14.37 6.70
N GLN A 29 -19.13 -15.10 5.70
CA GLN A 29 -18.84 -14.86 4.28
C GLN A 29 -19.23 -13.44 3.85
N MET A 30 -20.44 -12.97 4.21
CA MET A 30 -20.89 -11.61 3.90
C MET A 30 -19.99 -10.54 4.53
N SER A 31 -19.45 -10.79 5.73
CA SER A 31 -18.50 -9.89 6.37
C SER A 31 -17.18 -9.83 5.59
N GLN A 32 -16.68 -10.97 5.12
CA GLN A 32 -15.47 -11.03 4.29
C GLN A 32 -15.67 -10.33 2.94
N ASP A 33 -16.79 -10.60 2.25
CA ASP A 33 -17.12 -9.99 0.96
C ASP A 33 -17.18 -8.46 1.07
N ARG A 34 -17.73 -7.94 2.17
CA ARG A 34 -17.78 -6.50 2.43
C ARG A 34 -16.39 -5.91 2.64
N GLN A 35 -15.52 -6.58 3.41
CA GLN A 35 -14.15 -6.13 3.63
C GLN A 35 -13.36 -6.12 2.31
N LEU A 36 -13.48 -7.17 1.50
CA LEU A 36 -12.83 -7.23 0.19
C LEU A 36 -13.33 -6.14 -0.75
N SER A 37 -14.65 -5.90 -0.79
CA SER A 37 -15.23 -4.82 -1.60
C SER A 37 -14.73 -3.44 -1.17
N GLN A 38 -14.58 -3.20 0.15
CA GLN A 38 -14.00 -1.95 0.65
C GLN A 38 -12.53 -1.81 0.27
N ALA A 39 -11.74 -2.88 0.37
CA ALA A 39 -10.34 -2.89 -0.04
C ALA A 39 -10.18 -2.60 -1.55
N GLN A 40 -11.06 -3.14 -2.39
CA GLN A 40 -11.11 -2.84 -3.83
C GLN A 40 -11.35 -1.36 -4.09
N LEU A 41 -12.37 -0.76 -3.45
CA LEU A 41 -12.66 0.67 -3.61
C LEU A 41 -11.50 1.56 -3.17
N ILE A 42 -10.82 1.21 -2.07
CA ILE A 42 -9.61 1.92 -1.61
C ILE A 42 -8.50 1.77 -2.67
N SER A 43 -8.25 0.56 -3.16
CA SER A 43 -7.27 0.30 -4.21
C SER A 43 -7.55 1.13 -5.48
N ASP A 44 -8.80 1.17 -5.94
CA ASP A 44 -9.19 1.92 -7.14
C ASP A 44 -9.00 3.43 -6.94
N GLY A 45 -9.37 3.96 -5.77
CA GLY A 45 -9.11 5.35 -5.41
C GLY A 45 -7.61 5.69 -5.42
N ARG A 46 -6.76 4.77 -4.94
CA ARG A 46 -5.30 4.92 -4.95
C ARG A 46 -4.73 4.86 -6.38
N ILE A 47 -5.22 3.96 -7.23
CA ILE A 47 -4.84 3.91 -8.66
C ILE A 47 -5.16 5.25 -9.32
N SER A 48 -6.38 5.75 -9.15
CA SER A 48 -6.79 7.03 -9.72
C SER A 48 -5.93 8.20 -9.24
N TRP A 49 -5.51 8.18 -7.96
CA TRP A 49 -4.57 9.18 -7.45
C TRP A 49 -3.20 9.05 -8.11
N VAL A 50 -2.62 7.85 -8.19
CA VAL A 50 -1.34 7.63 -8.89
C VAL A 50 -1.43 8.11 -10.34
N GLU A 51 -2.51 7.81 -11.06
CA GLU A 51 -2.73 8.28 -12.43
C GLU A 51 -2.78 9.81 -12.52
N ARG A 52 -3.43 10.47 -11.56
CA ARG A 52 -3.44 11.94 -11.46
C ARG A 52 -2.02 12.49 -11.30
N GLU A 53 -1.24 11.95 -10.37
CA GLU A 53 0.15 12.42 -10.15
C GLU A 53 1.05 12.13 -11.35
N VAL A 54 0.92 10.94 -11.96
CA VAL A 54 1.67 10.58 -13.17
C VAL A 54 1.33 11.51 -14.34
N SER A 55 0.09 11.98 -14.45
CA SER A 55 -0.31 12.95 -15.49
C SER A 55 0.42 14.29 -15.38
N LEU A 56 0.89 14.67 -14.17
CA LEU A 56 1.63 15.91 -13.92
C LEU A 56 3.11 15.80 -14.29
N LEU A 57 3.64 14.58 -14.51
CA LEU A 57 5.05 14.34 -14.84
C LEU A 57 5.41 14.78 -16.27
N GLY A 58 4.42 14.94 -17.15
CA GLY A 58 4.61 15.23 -18.56
C GLY A 58 5.18 14.03 -19.35
N GLU A 59 5.68 14.30 -20.56
CA GLU A 59 6.11 13.25 -21.49
C GLU A 59 7.45 12.58 -21.10
N ASN A 60 8.36 13.33 -20.48
CA ASN A 60 9.68 12.84 -20.09
C ASN A 60 10.17 13.46 -18.78
N PRO A 61 9.81 12.88 -17.62
CA PRO A 61 10.29 13.36 -16.32
C PRO A 61 11.73 12.98 -16.02
N THR A 62 12.34 12.08 -16.82
CA THR A 62 13.67 11.50 -16.53
C THR A 62 14.76 12.54 -16.27
N PRO A 63 14.92 13.61 -17.08
CA PRO A 63 15.94 14.63 -16.83
C PRO A 63 15.71 15.37 -15.51
N VAL A 64 14.44 15.61 -15.16
CA VAL A 64 14.06 16.29 -13.91
C VAL A 64 14.37 15.40 -12.71
N VAL A 65 14.03 14.11 -12.79
CA VAL A 65 14.36 13.12 -11.74
C VAL A 65 15.88 13.02 -11.56
N ALA A 66 16.64 12.89 -12.64
CA ALA A 66 18.11 12.84 -12.57
C ALA A 66 18.71 14.12 -11.97
N LYS A 67 18.15 15.27 -12.34
CA LYS A 67 18.54 16.57 -11.79
C LYS A 67 18.23 16.68 -10.30
N SER A 68 17.09 16.17 -9.84
CA SER A 68 16.74 16.16 -8.40
C SER A 68 17.70 15.34 -7.55
N ILE A 69 18.29 14.30 -8.12
CA ILE A 69 19.25 13.43 -7.45
C ILE A 69 20.65 14.06 -7.40
N SER A 70 21.08 14.68 -8.50
CA SER A 70 22.47 15.12 -8.68
C SER A 70 22.72 16.61 -8.43
N GLN A 71 21.71 17.46 -8.68
CA GLN A 71 21.79 18.93 -8.62
C GLN A 71 20.45 19.54 -8.16
N PRO A 72 19.95 19.15 -6.97
CA PRO A 72 18.62 19.58 -6.50
C PRO A 72 18.46 21.09 -6.36
N GLU A 73 19.54 21.81 -6.06
CA GLU A 73 19.57 23.27 -5.95
C GLU A 73 19.27 23.99 -7.26
N ASN A 74 19.41 23.31 -8.39
CA ASN A 74 19.15 23.87 -9.71
C ASN A 74 17.72 23.61 -10.19
N LEU A 75 16.89 22.91 -9.42
CA LEU A 75 15.49 22.65 -9.79
C LEU A 75 14.69 23.96 -9.86
N SER A 76 13.96 24.15 -10.95
CA SER A 76 12.94 25.19 -11.03
C SER A 76 11.73 24.83 -10.16
N GLU A 77 10.83 25.78 -9.97
CA GLU A 77 9.56 25.54 -9.27
C GLU A 77 8.70 24.49 -10.01
N SER A 78 8.63 24.56 -11.34
CA SER A 78 7.88 23.59 -12.14
C SER A 78 8.50 22.19 -12.06
N GLU A 79 9.84 22.10 -12.09
CA GLU A 79 10.57 20.85 -11.89
C GLU A 79 10.34 20.29 -10.48
N SER A 80 10.26 21.14 -9.46
CA SER A 80 9.96 20.73 -8.09
C SER A 80 8.56 20.13 -7.95
N LEU A 81 7.56 20.67 -8.67
CA LEU A 81 6.22 20.09 -8.72
C LEU A 81 6.21 18.71 -9.40
N ILE A 82 6.99 18.53 -10.47
CA ILE A 82 7.15 17.22 -11.13
C ILE A 82 7.73 16.20 -10.13
N ILE A 83 8.75 16.57 -9.36
CA ILE A 83 9.32 15.64 -8.37
C ILE A 83 8.39 15.39 -7.20
N HIS A 84 7.63 16.39 -6.75
CA HIS A 84 6.59 16.18 -5.74
C HIS A 84 5.61 15.10 -6.20
N SER A 85 5.05 15.23 -7.40
CA SER A 85 4.13 14.24 -7.96
C SER A 85 4.80 12.87 -8.14
N TYR A 86 6.08 12.84 -8.57
CA TYR A 86 6.85 11.60 -8.72
C TYR A 86 7.00 10.83 -7.40
N LEU A 87 7.41 11.52 -6.33
CA LEU A 87 7.63 10.90 -5.02
C LEU A 87 6.30 10.55 -4.34
N LEU A 88 5.28 11.41 -4.47
CA LEU A 88 3.95 11.15 -3.95
C LEU A 88 3.30 9.93 -4.62
N ALA A 89 3.39 9.82 -5.95
CA ALA A 89 2.92 8.66 -6.68
C ALA A 89 3.57 7.36 -6.18
N ALA A 90 4.87 7.39 -5.89
CA ALA A 90 5.59 6.24 -5.36
C ALA A 90 5.07 5.81 -3.98
N ILE A 91 4.85 6.76 -3.07
CA ILE A 91 4.30 6.47 -1.73
C ILE A 91 2.87 5.93 -1.83
N VAL A 92 2.00 6.57 -2.61
CA VAL A 92 0.59 6.17 -2.76
C VAL A 92 0.49 4.79 -3.39
N HIS A 93 1.39 4.46 -4.32
CA HIS A 93 1.48 3.11 -4.88
C HIS A 93 1.78 2.06 -3.80
N GLU A 94 2.75 2.30 -2.92
CA GLU A 94 3.07 1.35 -1.85
C GLU A 94 2.02 1.31 -0.75
N GLN A 95 1.38 2.45 -0.44
CA GLN A 95 0.26 2.47 0.49
C GLN A 95 -0.88 1.57 0.00
N ARG A 96 -1.15 1.57 -1.30
CA ARG A 96 -2.12 0.65 -1.90
C ARG A 96 -1.71 -0.81 -1.69
N GLN A 97 -0.43 -1.16 -1.86
CA GLN A 97 0.03 -2.53 -1.63
C GLN A 97 -0.15 -2.92 -0.16
N TYR A 98 0.22 -2.03 0.75
CA TYR A 98 -0.02 -2.20 2.18
C TYR A 98 -1.51 -2.42 2.48
N ASP A 99 -2.39 -1.57 1.96
CA ASP A 99 -3.84 -1.67 2.19
C ASP A 99 -4.40 -3.00 1.67
N LEU A 100 -3.94 -3.50 0.52
CA LEU A 100 -4.35 -4.81 0.00
C LEU A 100 -3.90 -5.95 0.91
N VAL A 101 -2.65 -5.93 1.37
CA VAL A 101 -2.12 -6.94 2.30
C VAL A 101 -2.87 -6.89 3.64
N ALA A 102 -3.11 -5.68 4.17
CA ALA A 102 -3.81 -5.47 5.44
C ALA A 102 -5.27 -5.94 5.43
N ASN A 103 -5.91 -5.96 4.26
CA ASN A 103 -7.28 -6.46 4.08
C ASN A 103 -7.33 -7.93 3.67
N GLY A 104 -6.24 -8.68 3.82
CA GLY A 104 -6.23 -10.13 3.62
C GLY A 104 -6.20 -10.58 2.16
N VAL A 105 -5.91 -9.69 1.22
CA VAL A 105 -5.71 -10.08 -0.19
C VAL A 105 -4.45 -10.95 -0.33
N TYR A 106 -3.46 -10.75 0.54
CA TYR A 106 -2.24 -11.54 0.62
C TYR A 106 -1.97 -11.96 2.08
N GLU A 107 -2.67 -13.00 2.54
CA GLU A 107 -2.66 -13.44 3.95
C GLU A 107 -1.26 -13.70 4.53
N ASP A 108 -0.32 -14.19 3.72
CA ASP A 108 1.02 -14.58 4.18
C ASP A 108 1.97 -13.40 4.44
N LEU A 109 1.63 -12.18 4.00
CA LEU A 109 2.57 -11.05 3.98
C LEU A 109 2.35 -10.03 5.10
N PHE A 110 1.19 -10.04 5.77
CA PHE A 110 0.81 -8.92 6.65
C PHE A 110 1.67 -8.78 7.90
N SER A 111 1.95 -9.89 8.59
CA SER A 111 2.67 -9.85 9.88
C SER A 111 4.09 -9.30 9.78
N ASN A 112 4.70 -9.35 8.59
CA ASN A 112 6.06 -8.88 8.33
C ASN A 112 6.12 -7.93 7.14
N TYR A 113 5.03 -7.21 6.85
CA TYR A 113 5.06 -6.29 5.72
C TYR A 113 6.13 -5.21 5.96
N GLN A 114 7.05 -5.12 5.02
CA GLN A 114 8.11 -4.13 4.97
C GLN A 114 8.18 -3.58 3.55
N LEU A 115 8.49 -2.29 3.44
CA LEU A 115 8.82 -1.74 2.15
C LEU A 115 10.15 -2.33 1.68
N PRO A 116 10.23 -2.79 0.41
CA PRO A 116 11.49 -3.32 -0.09
C PRO A 116 12.61 -2.29 -0.04
N ALA A 117 13.79 -2.68 0.43
CA ALA A 117 14.95 -1.78 0.50
C ALA A 117 15.30 -1.17 -0.86
N TYR A 118 15.12 -1.92 -1.96
CA TYR A 118 15.35 -1.39 -3.31
C TYR A 118 14.40 -0.22 -3.64
N TRP A 119 13.17 -0.24 -3.15
CA TRP A 119 12.19 0.81 -3.40
C TRP A 119 12.62 2.08 -2.66
N ALA A 120 12.94 1.97 -1.37
CA ALA A 120 13.40 3.10 -0.57
C ALA A 120 14.70 3.68 -1.14
N ASN A 121 15.66 2.83 -1.51
CA ASN A 121 16.91 3.25 -2.13
C ASN A 121 16.70 3.95 -3.49
N ARG A 122 15.72 3.50 -4.29
CA ARG A 122 15.45 4.08 -5.61
C ARG A 122 14.80 5.45 -5.53
N TYR A 123 13.82 5.64 -4.65
CA TYR A 123 13.02 6.87 -4.59
C TYR A 123 13.54 7.86 -3.54
N PHE A 124 14.03 7.36 -2.40
CA PHE A 124 14.41 8.15 -1.24
C PHE A 124 15.89 8.03 -0.85
N GLY A 125 16.69 7.28 -1.62
CA GLY A 125 18.14 7.15 -1.45
C GLY A 125 18.94 8.33 -1.98
N ASN A 126 18.40 9.55 -1.87
CA ASN A 126 19.03 10.81 -2.25
C ASN A 126 18.63 11.93 -1.28
N PRO A 127 19.47 12.97 -1.07
CA PRO A 127 19.20 14.00 -0.06
C PRO A 127 17.95 14.83 -0.34
N PHE A 128 17.64 15.07 -1.62
CA PHE A 128 16.45 15.83 -2.01
C PHE A 128 15.17 15.13 -1.57
N ALA A 129 15.01 13.85 -1.93
CA ALA A 129 13.80 13.09 -1.64
C ALA A 129 13.58 12.91 -0.13
N LYS A 130 14.65 12.73 0.65
CA LYS A 130 14.55 12.72 2.12
C LYS A 130 14.08 14.06 2.67
N LYS A 131 14.67 15.17 2.21
CA LYS A 131 14.25 16.51 2.64
C LYS A 131 12.80 16.81 2.25
N TRP A 132 12.39 16.40 1.05
CA TRP A 132 11.00 16.49 0.60
C TRP A 132 10.07 15.69 1.51
N PHE A 133 10.43 14.46 1.86
CA PHE A 133 9.64 13.61 2.76
C PHE A 133 9.50 14.26 4.15
N GLU A 134 10.60 14.76 4.71
CA GLU A 134 10.61 15.47 5.99
C GLU A 134 9.72 16.72 5.97
N SER A 135 9.63 17.42 4.84
CA SER A 135 8.77 18.61 4.70
C SER A 135 7.29 18.28 4.52
N THR A 136 6.97 17.10 3.99
CA THR A 136 5.59 16.71 3.63
C THR A 136 4.96 15.74 4.64
N LYS A 137 5.75 15.11 5.51
CA LYS A 137 5.24 14.14 6.50
C LYS A 137 4.14 14.71 7.41
N SER A 138 4.20 16.00 7.74
CA SER A 138 3.18 16.64 8.58
C SER A 138 1.86 16.91 7.86
N GLU A 139 1.84 16.84 6.52
CA GLU A 139 0.64 17.07 5.71
C GLU A 139 -0.32 15.87 5.74
N GLY A 140 0.12 14.71 6.24
CA GLY A 140 -0.77 13.62 6.64
C GLY A 140 -1.43 12.89 5.47
N TYR A 141 -0.74 12.72 4.34
CA TYR A 141 -1.31 11.90 3.24
C TYR A 141 -1.30 10.39 3.55
N TRP A 142 -0.51 9.96 4.54
CA TRP A 142 -0.34 8.58 4.99
C TRP A 142 -0.39 8.56 6.53
N PHE A 143 -1.22 7.69 7.12
CA PHE A 143 -1.41 7.62 8.57
C PHE A 143 -1.33 6.18 9.08
N GLY A 144 -0.98 6.06 10.35
CA GLY A 144 -1.07 4.81 11.10
C GLY A 144 0.08 3.87 10.80
N GLU A 145 -0.22 2.59 10.66
CA GLU A 145 0.82 1.55 10.58
C GLU A 145 1.67 1.64 9.30
N PHE A 146 1.07 2.07 8.18
CA PHE A 146 1.82 2.32 6.96
C PHE A 146 2.86 3.43 7.11
N GLU A 147 2.52 4.53 7.82
CA GLU A 147 3.46 5.62 8.10
C GLU A 147 4.68 5.12 8.86
N ARG A 148 4.48 4.24 9.86
CA ARG A 148 5.57 3.62 10.62
C ARG A 148 6.52 2.82 9.72
N VAL A 149 5.98 1.99 8.83
CA VAL A 149 6.77 1.19 7.89
C VAL A 149 7.48 2.09 6.87
N LEU A 150 6.80 3.14 6.39
CA LEU A 150 7.34 4.11 5.44
C LEU A 150 8.53 4.89 6.00
N VAL A 151 8.36 5.48 7.19
CA VAL A 151 9.42 6.23 7.88
C VAL A 151 10.62 5.32 8.12
N ALA A 152 10.41 4.12 8.66
CA ALA A 152 11.49 3.18 8.93
C ALA A 152 12.30 2.83 7.66
N ALA A 153 11.63 2.62 6.52
CA ALA A 153 12.30 2.30 5.26
C ALA A 153 13.09 3.48 4.70
N ILE A 154 12.55 4.70 4.76
CA ILE A 154 13.21 5.92 4.26
C ILE A 154 14.41 6.30 5.14
N GLU A 155 14.31 6.16 6.46
CA GLU A 155 15.42 6.42 7.39
C GLU A 155 16.58 5.45 7.18
N GLN A 156 16.29 4.18 6.87
CA GLN A 156 17.30 3.15 6.61
C GLN A 156 17.96 3.27 5.23
N ALA A 157 17.33 3.95 4.27
CA ALA A 157 17.90 4.12 2.93
C ALA A 157 19.15 5.02 2.99
N PRO A 158 20.33 4.57 2.49
CA PRO A 158 21.50 5.43 2.41
C PRO A 158 21.26 6.65 1.50
N GLU A 159 21.80 7.82 1.87
CA GLU A 159 21.58 9.07 1.12
C GLU A 159 22.25 9.10 -0.26
N ASP A 160 23.13 8.15 -0.55
CA ASP A 160 23.82 7.99 -1.82
C ASP A 160 23.33 6.76 -2.60
N ALA A 161 22.35 6.01 -2.09
CA ALA A 161 21.93 4.74 -2.66
C ALA A 161 21.39 4.88 -4.09
N THR A 162 20.62 5.93 -4.38
CA THR A 162 20.11 6.18 -5.73
C THR A 162 21.26 6.48 -6.69
N LEU A 163 22.22 7.31 -6.27
CA LEU A 163 23.36 7.70 -7.11
C LEU A 163 24.28 6.50 -7.37
N ASN A 164 24.63 5.75 -6.32
CA ASN A 164 25.44 4.53 -6.42
C ASN A 164 24.81 3.50 -7.36
N PHE A 165 23.49 3.34 -7.31
CA PHE A 165 22.77 2.48 -8.25
C PHE A 165 22.92 2.98 -9.70
N LEU A 166 22.68 4.27 -9.96
CA LEU A 166 22.80 4.83 -11.31
C LEU A 166 24.23 4.73 -11.85
N ASP A 167 25.24 4.89 -11.01
CA ASP A 167 26.64 4.76 -11.39
C ASP A 167 27.03 3.30 -11.67
N SER A 168 26.40 2.32 -11.00
CA SER A 168 26.63 0.90 -11.27
C SER A 168 26.09 0.41 -12.63
N LEU A 169 25.26 1.22 -13.29
CA LEU A 169 24.69 0.90 -14.61
C LEU A 169 25.56 1.42 -15.79
N LYS A 170 26.63 2.16 -15.51
CA LYS A 170 27.54 2.75 -16.50
C LYS A 170 28.76 1.86 -16.72
#